data_AF-A0A538KUD2-F1
#
_entry.id   AF-A0A538KUD2-F1
#
_cell.length_a   1.000
_cell.length_b   1.000
_cell.length_c   1.000
_cell.angle_alpha   90.00
_cell.angle_beta   90.00
_cell.angle_gamma   90.00
#
_symmetry.space_group_name_H-M   'P 1'
#
loop_
_entity.id
_entity.type
_entity.pdbx_description
1 polymer ?
#
loop_
_entity_poly.entity_id
_entity_poly.type
_entity_poly.pdbx_seq_one_letter_code
_entity_poly.pdbx_strand_id
1 'polypeptide(L)'
;MLPTVQELRVPRAQRARAEAIFALTDAFCLTSLDAEYAVLCRRLVARLARKRPSPLERGQVRTWAGGVVYVVGRLNFLFDRAQNPHVTADELANGMGVAKSTMSAKAGQICSVLALGVFEPELSRAELIEDNPLAWLVAVNGLVVDARMLPAELQRAAHAQGLIPFVAADAA
;
A
#
# COMPACT_ATOMS: atom_id res chain seq x y z
N MET A 1 -8.00 -0.68 -13.46
CA MET A 1 -7.29 0.53 -13.94
C MET A 1 -6.48 1.11 -12.78
N LEU A 2 -5.25 1.58 -13.01
CA LEU A 2 -4.41 2.13 -11.93
C LEU A 2 -4.80 3.57 -11.60
N PRO A 3 -4.88 3.96 -10.32
CA PRO A 3 -5.35 5.28 -9.92
C PRO A 3 -4.36 6.37 -10.32
N THR A 4 -4.89 7.47 -10.83
CA THR A 4 -4.16 8.66 -11.31
C THR A 4 -3.69 9.56 -10.17
N VAL A 5 -2.78 10.49 -10.47
CA VAL A 5 -2.32 11.49 -9.49
C VAL A 5 -3.44 12.42 -9.01
N GLN A 6 -4.48 12.63 -9.82
CA GLN A 6 -5.67 13.41 -9.48
C GLN A 6 -6.54 12.67 -8.46
N GLU A 7 -6.87 11.40 -8.74
CA GLU A 7 -7.66 10.55 -7.85
C GLU A 7 -6.97 10.37 -6.49
N LEU A 8 -5.64 10.23 -6.51
CA LEU A 8 -4.81 10.11 -5.30
C LEU A 8 -4.51 11.45 -4.62
N ARG A 9 -5.09 12.57 -5.07
CA ARG A 9 -4.93 13.90 -4.48
C ARG A 9 -3.46 14.31 -4.30
N VAL A 10 -2.60 13.99 -5.28
CA VAL A 10 -1.19 14.37 -5.26
C VAL A 10 -1.06 15.88 -5.52
N PRO A 11 -0.34 16.64 -4.67
CA PRO A 11 -0.14 18.08 -4.87
C PRO A 11 0.51 18.38 -6.22
N ARG A 12 0.07 19.45 -6.91
CA ARG A 12 0.55 19.80 -8.27
C ARG A 12 2.07 19.84 -8.37
N ALA A 13 2.74 20.40 -7.36
CA ALA A 13 4.20 20.49 -7.31
C ALA A 13 4.91 19.12 -7.32
N GLN A 14 4.24 18.05 -6.88
CA GLN A 14 4.83 16.71 -6.76
C GLN A 14 4.37 15.74 -7.85
N ARG A 15 3.46 16.12 -8.76
CA ARG A 15 2.86 15.21 -9.74
C ARG A 15 3.87 14.57 -10.68
N ALA A 16 4.69 15.38 -11.34
CA ALA A 16 5.70 14.88 -12.28
C ALA A 16 6.65 13.87 -11.61
N ARG A 17 7.00 14.13 -10.36
CA ARG A 17 7.89 13.26 -9.59
C ARG A 17 7.21 11.99 -9.12
N ALA A 18 5.96 12.07 -8.66
CA ALA A 18 5.15 10.91 -8.31
C ALA A 18 4.91 10.02 -9.53
N GLU A 19 4.59 10.59 -10.70
CA GLU A 19 4.40 9.87 -11.96
C GLU A 19 5.66 9.14 -12.41
N ALA A 20 6.84 9.76 -12.26
CA ALA A 20 8.11 9.10 -12.57
C ALA A 20 8.38 7.89 -11.64
N ILE A 21 7.96 7.96 -10.37
CA ILE A 21 8.05 6.82 -9.44
C ILE A 21 7.00 5.77 -9.82
N PHE A 22 5.76 6.17 -10.11
CA PHE A 22 4.68 5.27 -10.55
C PHE A 22 5.13 4.46 -11.75
N ALA A 23 5.68 5.08 -12.79
CA ALA A 23 6.11 4.37 -14.00
C ALA A 23 7.10 3.23 -13.68
N LEU A 24 8.03 3.44 -12.75
CA LEU A 24 8.98 2.39 -12.34
C LEU A 24 8.32 1.30 -11.50
N THR A 25 7.47 1.68 -10.53
CA THR A 25 6.79 0.69 -9.68
C THR A 25 5.78 -0.13 -10.47
N ASP A 26 5.00 0.52 -11.34
CA ASP A 26 3.99 -0.12 -12.16
C ASP A 26 4.62 -1.11 -13.14
N ALA A 27 5.72 -0.73 -13.80
CA ALA A 27 6.43 -1.63 -14.71
C ALA A 27 6.91 -2.90 -14.00
N PHE A 28 7.49 -2.77 -12.81
CA PHE A 28 7.91 -3.92 -12.01
C PHE A 28 6.72 -4.75 -11.54
N CYS A 29 5.71 -4.12 -10.93
CA CYS A 29 4.55 -4.81 -10.38
C CYS A 29 3.79 -5.57 -11.47
N LEU A 30 3.55 -4.96 -12.64
CA LEU A 30 2.82 -5.60 -13.72
C LEU A 30 3.61 -6.72 -14.42
N THR A 31 4.94 -6.76 -14.27
CA THR A 31 5.78 -7.80 -14.85
C THR A 31 6.03 -8.96 -13.88
N SER A 32 6.28 -8.65 -12.61
CA SER A 32 6.79 -9.60 -11.62
C SER A 32 5.81 -9.90 -10.48
N LEU A 33 4.76 -9.09 -10.32
CA LEU A 33 3.74 -9.20 -9.27
C LEU A 33 2.35 -9.17 -9.93
N ASP A 34 1.48 -8.26 -9.49
CA ASP A 34 0.16 -8.05 -10.06
C ASP A 34 -0.24 -6.55 -10.07
N ALA A 35 -1.44 -6.28 -10.58
CA ALA A 35 -2.01 -4.95 -10.63
C ALA A 35 -2.36 -4.36 -9.25
N GLU A 36 -2.64 -5.20 -8.26
CA GLU A 36 -2.96 -4.76 -6.90
C GLU A 36 -1.73 -4.14 -6.24
N TYR A 37 -0.55 -4.77 -6.35
CA TYR A 37 0.71 -4.19 -5.89
C TYR A 37 1.02 -2.85 -6.54
N ALA A 38 0.72 -2.68 -7.83
CA ALA A 38 0.87 -1.40 -8.50
C ALA A 38 -0.04 -0.32 -7.88
N VAL A 39 -1.32 -0.65 -7.60
CA VAL A 39 -2.25 0.26 -6.91
C VAL A 39 -1.73 0.66 -5.53
N LEU A 40 -1.27 -0.32 -4.73
CA LEU A 40 -0.73 -0.07 -3.39
C LEU A 40 0.53 0.80 -3.43
N CYS A 41 1.44 0.57 -4.37
CA CYS A 41 2.62 1.40 -4.59
C CYS A 41 2.25 2.85 -4.90
N ARG A 42 1.28 3.07 -5.80
CA ARG A 42 0.81 4.42 -6.12
C ARG A 42 0.20 5.12 -4.91
N ARG A 43 -0.60 4.42 -4.10
CA ARG A 43 -1.17 4.94 -2.84
C ARG A 43 -0.07 5.36 -1.86
N LEU A 44 0.96 4.54 -1.66
CA LEU A 44 2.09 4.83 -0.78
C LEU A 44 2.88 6.06 -1.25
N VAL A 45 3.19 6.15 -2.55
CA VAL A 45 3.87 7.32 -3.13
C VAL A 45 3.03 8.58 -2.99
N ALA A 46 1.71 8.49 -3.16
CA ALA A 46 0.82 9.63 -2.96
C ALA A 46 0.80 10.09 -1.49
N ARG A 47 0.81 9.17 -0.50
CA ARG A 47 0.97 9.50 0.92
C ARG A 47 2.28 10.27 1.17
N LEU A 48 3.40 9.83 0.58
CA LEU A 48 4.69 10.54 0.66
C LEU A 48 4.61 11.93 0.02
N ALA A 49 4.00 12.04 -1.16
CA ALA A 49 3.88 13.30 -1.89
C ALA A 49 3.09 14.38 -1.12
N ARG A 50 2.16 13.97 -0.23
CA ARG A 50 1.34 14.88 0.58
C ARG A 50 2.03 15.39 1.86
N LYS A 51 3.15 14.79 2.29
CA LYS A 51 3.94 15.30 3.43
C LYS A 51 4.54 16.68 3.11
N ARG A 52 4.74 17.50 4.15
CA ARG A 52 5.29 18.87 4.04
C ARG A 52 6.49 19.06 4.99
N PRO A 53 7.70 19.40 4.48
CA PRO A 53 8.08 19.36 3.05
C PRO A 53 7.96 17.93 2.49
N SER A 54 7.83 17.79 1.17
CA SER A 54 7.68 16.45 0.60
C SER A 54 9.05 15.75 0.57
N PRO A 55 9.18 14.54 1.14
CA PRO A 55 10.45 13.80 1.10
C PRO A 55 10.84 13.43 -0.33
N LEU A 56 9.88 13.38 -1.25
CA LEU A 56 10.12 13.03 -2.64
C LEU A 56 11.00 14.06 -3.35
N GLU A 57 11.05 15.32 -2.90
CA GLU A 57 11.83 16.41 -3.53
C GLU A 57 13.33 16.08 -3.69
N ARG A 58 13.85 15.14 -2.90
CA ARG A 58 15.27 14.75 -2.89
C ARG A 58 15.48 13.27 -3.17
N GLY A 59 16.72 12.90 -3.51
CA GLY A 59 17.12 11.52 -3.79
C GLY A 59 16.82 11.07 -5.22
N GLN A 60 17.21 9.85 -5.57
CA GLN A 60 17.00 9.30 -6.91
C GLN A 60 15.60 8.67 -7.02
N VAL A 61 14.91 8.89 -8.15
CA VAL A 61 13.57 8.35 -8.43
C VAL A 61 13.56 6.83 -8.33
N ARG A 62 14.57 6.16 -8.90
CA ARG A 62 14.70 4.70 -8.87
C ARG A 62 14.86 4.15 -7.44
N THR A 63 15.62 4.83 -6.59
CA THR A 63 15.74 4.45 -5.18
C THR A 63 14.40 4.58 -4.44
N TRP A 64 13.63 5.65 -4.69
CA TRP A 64 12.29 5.79 -4.15
C TRP A 64 11.37 4.67 -4.62
N ALA A 65 11.37 4.34 -5.91
CA ALA A 65 10.58 3.24 -6.45
C ALA A 65 10.93 1.91 -5.78
N GLY A 66 12.21 1.54 -5.70
CA GLY A 66 12.63 0.30 -5.05
C GLY A 66 12.24 0.26 -3.57
N GLY A 67 12.40 1.35 -2.83
CA GLY A 67 11.96 1.45 -1.44
C GLY A 67 10.45 1.32 -1.26
N VAL A 68 9.65 1.89 -2.17
CA VAL A 68 8.19 1.81 -2.17
C VAL A 68 7.72 0.37 -2.37
N VAL A 69 8.20 -0.32 -3.41
CA VAL A 69 7.84 -1.72 -3.67
C VAL A 69 8.27 -2.59 -2.48
N TYR A 70 9.46 -2.33 -1.92
CA TYR A 70 9.95 -3.07 -0.75
C TYR A 70 9.05 -2.89 0.48
N VAL A 71 8.58 -1.68 0.77
CA VAL A 71 7.64 -1.43 1.88
C VAL A 71 6.31 -2.13 1.65
N VAL A 72 5.71 -1.96 0.47
CA VAL A 72 4.43 -2.63 0.15
C VAL A 72 4.60 -4.15 0.19
N GLY A 73 5.70 -4.68 -0.34
CA GLY A 73 6.04 -6.09 -0.27
C GLY A 73 6.11 -6.59 1.17
N ARG A 74 6.80 -5.87 2.07
CA ARG A 74 6.89 -6.23 3.49
C ARG A 74 5.55 -6.24 4.20
N LEU A 75 4.71 -5.22 3.96
CA LEU A 75 3.37 -5.12 4.58
C LEU A 75 2.42 -6.23 4.11
N ASN A 76 2.73 -6.86 2.99
CA ASN A 76 1.90 -7.88 2.35
C ASN A 76 2.60 -9.23 2.24
N PHE A 77 3.57 -9.49 3.12
CA PHE A 77 4.28 -10.77 3.22
C PHE A 77 4.90 -11.27 1.91
N LEU A 78 5.19 -10.39 0.95
CA LEU A 78 5.65 -10.74 -0.40
C LEU A 78 6.89 -11.65 -0.41
N PHE A 79 7.74 -11.51 0.61
CA PHE A 79 8.98 -12.28 0.76
C PHE A 79 8.79 -13.63 1.45
N ASP A 80 7.57 -13.98 1.83
CA ASP A 80 7.20 -15.30 2.34
C ASP A 80 6.80 -16.21 1.17
N ARG A 81 7.39 -17.40 1.11
CA ARG A 81 7.15 -18.40 0.05
C ARG A 81 5.74 -18.96 0.06
N ALA A 82 5.01 -18.83 1.17
CA ALA A 82 3.62 -19.24 1.26
C ALA A 82 2.65 -18.29 0.54
N GLN A 83 3.11 -17.10 0.14
CA GLN A 83 2.27 -16.09 -0.49
C GLN A 83 2.27 -16.22 -2.02
N ASN A 84 1.21 -15.70 -2.65
CA ASN A 84 1.11 -15.59 -4.10
C ASN A 84 0.60 -14.19 -4.48
N PRO A 85 1.35 -13.39 -5.27
CA PRO A 85 2.70 -13.67 -5.77
C PRO A 85 3.77 -13.69 -4.66
N HIS A 86 4.87 -14.40 -4.91
CA HIS A 86 6.08 -14.38 -4.08
C HIS A 86 7.29 -13.97 -4.92
N VAL A 87 8.12 -13.07 -4.37
CA VAL A 87 9.47 -12.80 -4.87
C VAL A 87 10.42 -12.61 -3.70
N THR A 88 11.68 -12.94 -3.88
CA THR A 88 12.73 -12.65 -2.91
C THR A 88 13.15 -11.18 -2.97
N ALA A 89 13.75 -10.69 -1.88
CA ALA A 89 14.31 -9.35 -1.85
C ALA A 89 15.45 -9.14 -2.86
N ASP A 90 16.15 -10.21 -3.25
CA ASP A 90 17.23 -10.17 -4.23
C ASP A 90 16.68 -10.11 -5.67
N GLU A 91 15.62 -10.86 -5.98
CA GLU A 91 14.90 -10.73 -7.26
C GLU A 91 14.30 -9.34 -7.43
N LEU A 92 13.69 -8.79 -6.36
CA LEU A 92 13.20 -7.42 -6.36
C LEU A 92 14.33 -6.41 -6.59
N ALA A 93 15.48 -6.59 -5.93
CA ALA A 93 16.65 -5.73 -6.12
C ALA A 93 17.16 -5.73 -7.56
N ASN A 94 17.27 -6.92 -8.14
CA ASN A 94 17.70 -7.11 -9.52
C ASN A 94 16.71 -6.50 -10.51
N GLY A 95 15.40 -6.77 -10.33
CA GLY A 95 14.35 -6.23 -11.21
C GLY A 95 14.23 -4.71 -11.16
N MET A 96 14.45 -4.10 -9.99
CA MET A 96 14.46 -2.63 -9.85
C MET A 96 15.77 -2.00 -10.30
N GLY A 97 16.86 -2.78 -10.42
CA GLY A 97 18.21 -2.28 -10.63
C GLY A 97 18.69 -1.38 -9.49
N VAL A 98 18.35 -1.74 -8.25
CA VAL A 98 18.75 -1.01 -7.03
C VAL A 98 19.28 -2.01 -6.02
N ALA A 99 20.46 -1.73 -5.44
CA ALA A 99 21.03 -2.60 -4.42
C ALA A 99 20.05 -2.80 -3.24
N LYS A 100 19.92 -4.04 -2.77
CA LYS A 100 19.04 -4.45 -1.67
C LYS A 100 19.21 -3.61 -0.42
N SER A 101 20.45 -3.30 -0.04
CA SER A 101 20.76 -2.43 1.11
C SER A 101 20.21 -1.02 0.93
N THR A 102 20.32 -0.46 -0.28
CA THR A 102 19.78 0.87 -0.62
C THR A 102 18.25 0.89 -0.57
N MET A 103 17.59 -0.14 -1.09
CA MET A 103 16.13 -0.25 -1.00
C MET A 103 15.66 -0.41 0.44
N SER A 104 16.31 -1.27 1.23
CA SER A 104 15.99 -1.47 2.65
C SER A 104 16.17 -0.18 3.45
N ALA A 105 17.27 0.55 3.23
CA ALA A 105 17.50 1.85 3.86
C ALA A 105 16.42 2.87 3.47
N LYS A 106 16.02 2.91 2.19
CA LYS A 106 14.93 3.77 1.73
C LYS A 106 13.58 3.38 2.34
N ALA A 107 13.31 2.08 2.44
CA ALA A 107 12.11 1.55 3.08
C ALA A 107 12.04 1.96 4.56
N GLY A 108 13.15 1.86 5.29
CA GLY A 108 13.24 2.37 6.67
C GLY A 108 12.90 3.86 6.78
N GLN A 109 13.43 4.68 5.85
CA GLN A 109 13.07 6.10 5.78
C GLN A 109 11.57 6.31 5.50
N ILE A 110 10.98 5.56 4.57
CA ILE A 110 9.55 5.63 4.25
C ILE A 110 8.71 5.32 5.49
N CYS A 111 8.99 4.21 6.16
CA CYS A 111 8.31 3.80 7.38
C CYS A 111 8.40 4.87 8.46
N SER A 112 9.59 5.46 8.67
CA SER A 112 9.79 6.53 9.65
C SER A 112 9.01 7.81 9.31
N VAL A 113 9.08 8.27 8.06
CA VAL A 113 8.43 9.53 7.63
C VAL A 113 6.89 9.44 7.68
N LEU A 114 6.35 8.26 7.38
CA LEU A 114 4.91 8.03 7.41
C LEU A 114 4.40 7.46 8.74
N ALA A 115 5.30 7.09 9.66
CA ALA A 115 5.00 6.37 10.89
C ALA A 115 4.17 5.10 10.62
N LEU A 116 4.57 4.30 9.62
CA LEU A 116 3.85 3.09 9.24
C LEU A 116 3.92 2.04 10.37
N GLY A 117 2.77 1.48 10.71
CA GLY A 117 2.65 0.42 11.69
C GLY A 117 2.96 -0.98 11.12
N VAL A 118 2.66 -2.00 11.94
CA VAL A 118 2.74 -3.42 11.54
C VAL A 118 1.62 -3.82 10.59
N PHE A 119 0.51 -3.09 10.59
CA PHE A 119 -0.64 -3.32 9.72
C PHE A 119 -1.17 -1.97 9.23
N GLU A 120 -1.36 -1.86 7.92
CA GLU A 120 -1.76 -0.63 7.23
C GLU A 120 -2.86 -0.99 6.22
N PRO A 121 -4.15 -0.98 6.62
CA PRO A 121 -5.25 -1.47 5.78
C PRO A 121 -5.27 -0.87 4.36
N GLU A 122 -5.00 0.43 4.19
CA GLU A 122 -5.01 1.06 2.86
C GLU A 122 -3.84 0.62 1.96
N LEU A 123 -2.80 0.03 2.56
CA LEU A 123 -1.59 -0.48 1.92
C LEU A 123 -1.51 -2.02 1.97
N SER A 124 -2.56 -2.68 2.47
CA SER A 124 -2.67 -4.13 2.51
C SER A 124 -3.51 -4.64 1.34
N ARG A 125 -3.21 -5.85 0.87
CA ARG A 125 -4.00 -6.57 -0.12
C ARG A 125 -5.36 -6.95 0.44
N ALA A 126 -6.36 -7.05 -0.43
CA ALA A 126 -7.72 -7.41 -0.08
C ALA A 126 -7.78 -8.74 0.67
N GLU A 127 -7.15 -9.80 0.12
CA GLU A 127 -7.09 -11.13 0.73
C GLU A 127 -6.55 -11.10 2.17
N LEU A 128 -5.45 -10.38 2.40
CA LEU A 128 -4.86 -10.25 3.74
C LEU A 128 -5.78 -9.51 4.71
N ILE A 129 -6.58 -8.57 4.22
CA ILE A 129 -7.58 -7.86 5.02
C ILE A 129 -8.77 -8.76 5.32
N GLU A 130 -9.25 -9.52 4.34
CA GLU A 130 -10.36 -10.46 4.48
C GLU A 130 -10.06 -11.50 5.56
N ASP A 131 -8.85 -12.04 5.54
CA ASP A 131 -8.41 -13.07 6.48
C ASP A 131 -8.05 -12.52 7.86
N ASN A 132 -7.84 -11.21 8.01
CA ASN A 132 -7.45 -10.62 9.28
C ASN A 132 -8.68 -10.36 10.19
N PRO A 133 -8.89 -11.14 11.25
CA PRO A 133 -10.10 -11.01 12.07
C PRO A 133 -10.18 -9.65 12.79
N LEU A 134 -9.04 -9.03 13.10
CA LEU A 134 -8.98 -7.74 13.78
C LEU A 134 -9.38 -6.57 12.89
N ALA A 135 -9.28 -6.71 11.55
CA ALA A 135 -9.65 -5.66 10.60
C ALA A 135 -11.17 -5.40 10.57
N TRP A 136 -11.96 -6.33 11.13
CA TRP A 136 -13.42 -6.31 11.05
C TRP A 136 -14.11 -6.11 12.40
N LEU A 137 -13.37 -6.01 13.50
CA LEU A 137 -13.96 -5.82 14.83
C LEU A 137 -14.40 -4.38 15.03
N VAL A 138 -15.71 -4.18 15.22
CA VAL A 138 -16.33 -2.88 15.50
C VAL A 138 -17.19 -2.94 16.75
N ALA A 139 -17.34 -1.80 17.44
CA ALA A 139 -18.25 -1.69 18.57
C ALA A 139 -19.63 -1.20 18.10
N VAL A 140 -20.67 -2.00 18.31
CA VAL A 140 -22.07 -1.65 18.04
C VAL A 140 -22.82 -1.72 19.37
N ASN A 141 -23.33 -0.57 19.84
CA ASN A 141 -24.03 -0.46 21.14
C ASN A 141 -23.24 -1.05 22.32
N GLY A 142 -21.91 -0.90 22.30
CA GLY A 142 -21.03 -1.41 23.36
C GLY A 142 -20.62 -2.89 23.23
N LEU A 143 -21.12 -3.60 22.21
CA LEU A 143 -20.72 -4.98 21.91
C LEU A 143 -19.70 -4.99 20.77
N VAL A 144 -18.60 -5.72 20.96
CA VAL A 144 -17.61 -5.96 19.89
C VAL A 144 -18.14 -7.08 19.00
N VAL A 145 -18.31 -6.77 17.72
CA VAL A 145 -18.86 -7.69 16.72
C VAL A 145 -17.99 -7.67 15.47
N ASP A 146 -18.01 -8.78 14.74
CA ASP A 146 -17.43 -8.84 13.40
C ASP A 146 -18.36 -8.14 12.41
N ALA A 147 -17.87 -7.07 11.79
CA ALA A 147 -18.64 -6.25 10.88
C ALA A 147 -19.14 -7.02 9.64
N ARG A 148 -18.48 -8.11 9.24
CA ARG A 148 -18.90 -8.94 8.10
C ARG A 148 -20.26 -9.62 8.36
N MET A 149 -20.59 -9.82 9.63
CA MET A 149 -21.86 -10.40 10.06
C MET A 149 -22.98 -9.36 10.20
N LEU A 150 -22.67 -8.07 10.05
CA LEU A 150 -23.67 -7.00 10.14
C LEU A 150 -24.47 -6.85 8.83
N PRO A 151 -25.71 -6.32 8.90
CA PRO A 151 -26.44 -5.89 7.71
C PRO A 151 -25.63 -4.94 6.83
N ALA A 152 -25.79 -5.03 5.50
CA ALA A 152 -25.01 -4.26 4.52
C ALA A 152 -25.07 -2.74 4.72
N GLU A 153 -26.20 -2.22 5.23
CA GLU A 153 -26.34 -0.80 5.58
C GLU A 153 -25.37 -0.39 6.70
N LEU A 154 -25.25 -1.21 7.76
CA LEU A 154 -24.34 -0.95 8.85
C LEU A 154 -22.88 -1.12 8.42
N GLN A 155 -22.59 -2.08 7.53
CA GLN A 155 -21.26 -2.20 6.94
C GLN A 155 -20.87 -0.93 6.16
N ARG A 156 -21.77 -0.42 5.30
CA ARG A 156 -21.56 0.84 4.57
C ARG A 156 -21.34 2.02 5.52
N ALA A 157 -22.12 2.12 6.59
CA ALA A 157 -21.95 3.16 7.60
C ALA A 157 -20.60 3.06 8.33
N ALA A 158 -20.18 1.84 8.72
CA ALA A 158 -18.90 1.60 9.35
C ALA A 158 -17.72 1.94 8.41
N HIS A 159 -17.82 1.55 7.13
CA HIS A 159 -16.81 1.88 6.12
C HIS A 159 -16.72 3.39 5.87
N ALA A 160 -17.85 4.10 5.79
CA ALA A 160 -17.88 5.55 5.64
C ALA A 160 -17.22 6.29 6.82
N GLN A 161 -17.23 5.67 8.01
CA GLN A 161 -16.54 6.18 9.21
C GLN A 161 -15.08 5.72 9.32
N GLY A 162 -14.59 4.90 8.36
CA GLY A 162 -13.25 4.34 8.38
C GLY A 162 -13.03 3.26 9.44
N LEU A 163 -14.11 2.67 9.98
CA LEU A 163 -14.05 1.63 11.01
C LEU A 163 -13.76 0.24 10.44
N ILE A 164 -14.11 0.02 9.17
CA ILE A 164 -13.79 -1.20 8.43
C ILE A 164 -13.18 -0.82 7.08
N PRO A 165 -12.36 -1.69 6.49
CA PRO A 165 -11.58 -1.36 5.30
C PRO A 165 -12.40 -1.30 4.01
N PHE A 166 -13.46 -2.09 3.89
CA PHE A 166 -14.43 -2.06 2.80
C PHE A 166 -15.72 -2.79 3.21
N VAL A 167 -16.73 -2.79 2.33
CA VAL A 167 -18.03 -3.43 2.57
C VAL A 167 -17.99 -4.87 2.07
N ALA A 168 -17.96 -5.85 2.99
CA ALA A 168 -17.89 -7.26 2.64
C ALA A 168 -19.14 -7.74 1.88
N ALA A 169 -20.31 -7.16 2.18
CA ALA A 169 -21.56 -7.48 1.48
C ALA A 169 -21.57 -7.11 -0.01
N ASP A 170 -20.67 -6.24 -0.47
CA ASP A 170 -20.57 -5.83 -1.87
C ASP A 170 -19.56 -6.71 -2.66
N ALA A 171 -18.85 -7.62 -1.98
CA ALA A 171 -17.88 -8.55 -2.56
C ALA A 171 -18.43 -9.97 -2.78
N ALA A 172 -19.69 -10.22 -2.38
CA ALA A 172 -20.38 -11.51 -2.44
C ALA A 172 -21.35 -11.64 -3.62
#